data_AF-A0A7L1VP08-F1
#
_entry.id   AF-A0A7L1VP08-F1
#
_cell.length_a   1.000
_cell.length_b   1.000
_cell.length_c   1.000
_cell.angle_alpha   90.00
_cell.angle_beta   90.00
_cell.angle_gamma   90.00
#
_symmetry.space_group_name_H-M   'P 1'
#
loop_
_entity.id
_entity.type
_entity.pdbx_description
1 polymer ?
#
loop_
_entity_poly.entity_id
_entity_poly.type
_entity_poly.pdbx_seq_one_letter_code
_entity_poly.pdbx_strand_id
1 'polypeptide(L)'
;QLLGNQDHIKVELEKLKKTHNEQQQKLEERVLALGKELQEAQGALGDSRRRLAEQSAMLLTCQGQLQEVEAENSRLQLRLKELTEECRCRLARATRDVANYMDSKLSSVPGHSKAPAGQAAMKNFVDRMLRDIQASYKAREEQLARAARGYKKRLKDLAKKHENLLIAYGLQREQIRSLGGSAADCGPAELHFSITDPELLTNSSRELSRLREQKAKLELQLQALQKGLDLMSGHDPNELLCPRQLDEEGWAEVREKLWEFTLNTQEDLEQERRQLLTQAVVAEEQVSELQGDIDQHLAR
;
A
#
# COMPACT_ATOMS: atom_id res chain seq x y z
N GLN A 1 -37.94 35.05 75.99
CA GLN A 1 -37.55 34.95 74.57
C GLN A 1 -36.12 34.38 74.36
N LEU A 2 -35.38 33.99 75.42
CA LEU A 2 -33.98 33.51 75.29
C LEU A 2 -33.84 32.03 74.87
N LEU A 3 -34.78 31.15 75.22
CA LEU A 3 -34.73 29.72 74.91
C LEU A 3 -34.89 29.41 73.41
N GLY A 4 -35.71 30.17 72.69
CA GLY A 4 -35.90 30.00 71.24
C GLY A 4 -34.63 30.28 70.42
N ASN A 5 -33.75 31.15 70.91
CA ASN A 5 -32.47 31.47 70.25
C ASN A 5 -31.44 30.33 70.43
N GLN A 6 -31.47 29.63 71.57
CA GLN A 6 -30.54 28.54 71.86
C GLN A 6 -30.80 27.32 70.97
N ASP A 7 -32.06 26.97 70.74
CA ASP A 7 -32.42 25.86 69.85
C ASP A 7 -32.17 26.21 68.37
N HIS A 8 -32.38 27.46 67.98
CA HIS A 8 -32.01 27.94 66.64
C HIS A 8 -30.50 27.83 66.38
N ILE A 9 -29.65 28.26 67.33
CA ILE A 9 -28.19 28.15 67.21
C ILE A 9 -27.74 26.68 67.11
N LYS A 10 -28.35 25.77 67.88
CA LYS A 10 -28.05 24.33 67.78
C LYS A 10 -28.37 23.75 66.41
N VAL A 11 -29.52 24.12 65.83
CA VAL A 11 -29.93 23.66 64.50
C VAL A 11 -28.96 24.16 63.43
N GLU A 12 -28.55 25.42 63.49
CA GLU A 12 -27.56 25.98 62.56
C GLU A 12 -26.18 25.33 62.71
N LEU A 13 -25.75 25.02 63.94
CA LEU A 13 -24.51 24.27 64.21
C LEU A 13 -24.55 22.86 63.62
N GLU A 14 -25.66 22.14 63.76
CA GLU A 14 -25.81 20.81 63.17
C GLU A 14 -25.84 20.85 61.64
N LYS A 15 -26.46 21.88 61.04
CA LYS A 15 -26.38 22.10 59.59
C LYS A 15 -24.95 22.38 59.14
N LEU A 16 -24.22 23.24 59.86
CA LEU A 16 -22.82 23.55 59.56
C LEU A 16 -21.93 22.31 59.67
N LYS A 17 -22.13 21.48 60.71
CA LYS A 17 -21.41 20.23 60.90
C LYS A 17 -21.69 19.22 59.78
N LYS A 18 -22.96 19.09 59.36
CA LYS A 18 -23.34 18.22 58.23
C LYS A 18 -22.70 18.68 56.92
N THR A 19 -22.82 19.96 56.60
CA THR A 19 -22.20 20.52 55.37
C THR A 19 -20.68 20.39 55.38
N HIS A 20 -20.03 20.59 56.53
CA HIS A 20 -18.60 20.36 56.66
C HIS A 20 -18.22 18.89 56.47
N ASN A 21 -18.95 17.96 57.08
CA ASN A 21 -18.72 16.52 56.89
C ASN A 21 -18.91 16.09 55.43
N GLU A 22 -19.95 16.60 54.75
CA GLU A 22 -20.18 16.33 53.33
C GLU A 22 -19.04 16.89 52.45
N GLN A 23 -18.54 18.08 52.76
CA GLN A 23 -17.39 18.66 52.08
C GLN A 23 -16.13 17.83 52.32
N GLN A 24 -15.89 17.39 53.56
CA GLN A 24 -14.76 16.55 53.92
C GLN A 24 -14.79 15.21 53.17
N GLN A 25 -15.95 14.56 53.13
CA GLN A 25 -16.13 13.31 52.39
C GLN A 25 -15.88 13.51 50.88
N LYS A 26 -16.41 14.59 50.28
CA LYS A 26 -16.15 14.91 48.86
C LYS A 26 -14.66 15.14 48.57
N LEU A 27 -13.93 15.76 49.49
CA LEU A 27 -12.49 15.96 49.35
C LEU A 27 -11.74 14.63 49.44
N GLU A 28 -12.10 13.76 50.38
CA GLU A 28 -11.50 12.42 50.53
C GLU A 28 -11.75 11.56 49.29
N GLU A 29 -12.98 11.53 48.78
CA GLU A 29 -13.33 10.84 47.53
C GLU A 29 -12.52 11.36 46.34
N ARG A 30 -12.34 12.69 46.25
CA ARG A 30 -11.56 13.31 45.18
C ARG A 30 -10.06 13.01 45.29
N VAL A 31 -9.50 12.98 46.50
CA VAL A 31 -8.11 12.57 46.73
C VAL A 31 -7.91 11.10 46.35
N LEU A 32 -8.85 10.23 46.71
CA LEU A 32 -8.80 8.82 46.32
C LEU A 32 -8.90 8.63 44.80
N ALA A 33 -9.76 9.38 44.12
CA ALA A 33 -9.88 9.36 42.66
C ALA A 33 -8.57 9.81 41.99
N LEU A 34 -8.03 10.95 42.39
CA LEU A 34 -6.75 11.46 41.88
C LEU A 34 -5.58 10.51 42.15
N GLY A 35 -5.57 9.83 43.31
CA GLY A 35 -4.57 8.82 43.63
C GLY A 35 -4.60 7.62 42.69
N LYS A 36 -5.80 7.15 42.31
CA LYS A 36 -5.98 6.08 41.33
C LYS A 36 -5.53 6.52 39.93
N GLU A 37 -5.97 7.70 39.49
CA GLU A 37 -5.56 8.28 38.20
C GLU A 37 -4.04 8.43 38.10
N LEU A 38 -3.39 8.88 39.17
CA LEU A 38 -1.93 9.00 39.22
C LEU A 38 -1.23 7.64 39.10
N GLN A 39 -1.74 6.62 39.81
CA GLN A 39 -1.18 5.26 39.75
C GLN A 39 -1.33 4.66 38.35
N GLU A 40 -2.49 4.84 37.71
CA GLU A 40 -2.75 4.40 36.34
C GLU A 40 -1.83 5.11 35.34
N ALA A 41 -1.68 6.44 35.47
CA ALA A 41 -0.78 7.23 34.63
C ALA A 41 0.68 6.79 34.79
N GLN A 42 1.13 6.50 36.02
CA GLN A 42 2.47 5.96 36.27
C GLN A 42 2.67 4.57 35.66
N GLY A 43 1.65 3.70 35.72
CA GLY A 43 1.66 2.40 35.04
C GLY A 43 1.81 2.55 33.53
N ALA A 44 1.02 3.42 32.91
CA ALA A 44 1.09 3.72 31.48
C ALA A 44 2.46 4.31 31.07
N LEU A 45 3.04 5.18 31.90
CA LEU A 45 4.39 5.70 31.69
C LEU A 45 5.46 4.58 31.77
N GLY A 46 5.31 3.65 32.70
CA GLY A 46 6.19 2.48 32.80
C GLY A 46 6.12 1.58 31.56
N ASP A 47 4.91 1.35 31.05
CA ASP A 47 4.68 0.55 29.85
C ASP A 47 5.24 1.20 28.59
N SER A 48 5.05 2.51 28.43
CA SER A 48 5.63 3.27 27.32
C SER A 48 7.17 3.27 27.38
N ARG A 49 7.75 3.42 28.57
CA ARG A 49 9.22 3.32 28.76
C ARG A 49 9.76 1.94 28.40
N ARG A 50 9.07 0.85 28.78
CA ARG A 50 9.45 -0.52 28.39
C ARG A 50 9.40 -0.72 26.87
N ARG A 51 8.30 -0.30 26.23
CA ARG A 51 8.17 -0.35 24.77
C ARG A 51 9.25 0.44 24.04
N LEU A 52 9.61 1.62 24.53
CA LEU A 52 10.72 2.41 23.97
C LEU A 52 12.07 1.69 24.10
N ALA A 53 12.32 1.02 25.23
CA ALA A 53 13.54 0.23 25.42
C ALA A 53 13.61 -0.97 24.48
N GLU A 54 12.49 -1.70 24.32
CA GLU A 54 12.37 -2.82 23.37
C GLU A 54 12.61 -2.36 21.93
N GLN A 55 11.98 -1.25 21.52
CA GLN A 55 12.19 -0.65 20.20
C GLN A 55 13.63 -0.21 19.97
N SER A 56 14.28 0.38 20.98
CA SER A 56 15.68 0.79 20.91
C SER A 56 16.61 -0.42 20.74
N ALA A 57 16.35 -1.50 21.48
CA ALA A 57 17.10 -2.75 21.34
C ALA A 57 16.92 -3.38 19.94
N MET A 58 15.69 -3.44 19.44
CA MET A 58 15.41 -3.92 18.08
C MET A 58 16.12 -3.07 17.02
N LEU A 59 16.09 -1.74 17.15
CA LEU A 59 16.77 -0.84 16.22
C LEU A 59 18.27 -1.11 16.18
N LEU A 60 18.92 -1.29 17.33
CA LEU A 60 20.34 -1.64 17.41
C LEU A 60 20.63 -2.98 16.73
N THR A 61 19.78 -4.00 16.92
CA THR A 61 19.96 -5.29 16.23
C THR A 61 19.81 -5.16 14.72
N CYS A 62 18.83 -4.40 14.24
CA CYS A 62 18.65 -4.13 12.81
C CYS A 62 19.84 -3.36 12.23
N GLN A 63 20.39 -2.40 12.99
CA GLN A 63 21.57 -1.64 12.58
C GLN A 63 22.81 -2.53 12.47
N GLY A 64 23.00 -3.47 13.38
CA GLY A 64 24.08 -4.47 13.30
C GLY A 64 23.95 -5.36 12.05
N GLN A 65 22.73 -5.87 11.79
CA GLN A 65 22.47 -6.67 10.58
C GLN A 65 22.70 -5.88 9.28
N LEU A 66 22.36 -4.60 9.26
CA LEU A 66 22.63 -3.73 8.12
C LEU A 66 24.14 -3.64 7.85
N GLN A 67 24.94 -3.38 8.89
CA GLN A 67 26.41 -3.30 8.77
C GLN A 67 27.03 -4.62 8.29
N GLU A 68 26.53 -5.76 8.79
CA GLU A 68 26.97 -7.09 8.32
C GLU A 68 26.70 -7.27 6.82
N VAL A 69 25.48 -6.97 6.38
CA VAL A 69 25.09 -7.08 4.96
C VAL A 69 25.88 -6.10 4.09
N GLU A 70 26.18 -4.89 4.58
CA GLU A 70 27.03 -3.91 3.89
C GLU A 70 28.48 -4.41 3.73
N ALA A 71 29.04 -5.05 4.76
CA ALA A 71 30.36 -5.65 4.71
C ALA A 71 30.40 -6.83 3.74
N GLU A 72 29.37 -7.69 3.74
CA GLU A 72 29.23 -8.78 2.78
C GLU A 72 29.10 -8.28 1.33
N ASN A 73 28.33 -7.22 1.11
CA ASN A 73 28.20 -6.58 -0.20
C ASN A 73 29.56 -6.08 -0.69
N SER A 74 30.30 -5.40 0.17
CA SER A 74 31.66 -4.92 -0.13
C SER A 74 32.61 -6.08 -0.48
N ARG A 75 32.54 -7.18 0.27
CA ARG A 75 33.32 -8.41 -0.01
C ARG A 75 32.96 -9.03 -1.36
N LEU A 76 31.66 -9.14 -1.67
CA LEU A 76 31.17 -9.68 -2.93
C LEU A 76 31.54 -8.78 -4.12
N GLN A 77 31.51 -7.46 -3.94
CA GLN A 77 31.96 -6.50 -4.95
C GLN A 77 33.45 -6.68 -5.27
N LEU A 78 34.29 -6.86 -4.24
CA LEU A 78 35.71 -7.15 -4.44
C LEU A 78 35.89 -8.45 -5.23
N ARG A 79 35.19 -9.52 -4.84
CA ARG A 79 35.26 -10.81 -5.54
C ARG A 79 34.85 -10.73 -7.00
N LEU A 80 33.83 -9.92 -7.31
CA LEU A 80 33.40 -9.66 -8.68
C LEU A 80 34.48 -8.94 -9.48
N LYS A 81 35.18 -7.95 -8.89
CA LYS A 81 36.30 -7.25 -9.54
C LYS A 81 37.45 -8.21 -9.85
N GLU A 82 37.82 -9.08 -8.91
CA GLU A 82 38.85 -10.11 -9.10
C GLU A 82 38.52 -11.05 -10.27
N LEU A 83 37.30 -11.61 -10.28
CA LEU A 83 36.86 -12.51 -11.34
C LEU A 83 36.77 -11.81 -12.70
N THR A 84 36.35 -10.55 -12.72
CA THR A 84 36.33 -9.74 -13.95
C THR A 84 37.74 -9.57 -14.50
N GLU A 85 38.70 -9.27 -13.63
CA GLU A 85 40.10 -9.11 -14.02
C GLU A 85 40.72 -10.43 -14.47
N GLU A 86 40.41 -11.54 -13.81
CA GLU A 86 40.83 -12.88 -14.23
C GLU A 86 40.30 -13.21 -15.63
N CYS A 87 39.03 -12.90 -15.91
CA CYS A 87 38.44 -13.04 -17.24
C CYS A 87 39.13 -12.16 -18.29
N ARG A 88 39.42 -10.90 -17.96
CA ARG A 88 40.19 -10.01 -18.85
C ARG A 88 41.59 -10.56 -19.12
N CYS A 89 42.29 -11.05 -18.10
CA CYS A 89 43.61 -11.67 -18.22
C CYS A 89 43.58 -12.94 -19.09
N ARG A 90 42.54 -13.78 -18.97
CA ARG A 90 42.34 -14.94 -19.82
C ARG A 90 42.13 -14.54 -21.28
N LEU A 91 41.28 -13.55 -21.53
CA LEU A 91 41.03 -13.03 -22.88
C LEU A 91 42.31 -12.45 -23.50
N ALA A 92 43.05 -11.62 -22.75
CA ALA A 92 44.30 -11.04 -23.22
C ALA A 92 45.35 -12.08 -23.57
N ARG A 93 45.48 -13.15 -22.77
CA ARG A 93 46.36 -14.29 -23.08
C ARG A 93 45.91 -14.99 -24.35
N ALA A 94 44.62 -15.31 -24.47
CA ALA A 94 44.10 -15.96 -25.67
C ALA A 94 44.34 -15.11 -26.93
N THR A 95 44.12 -13.79 -26.88
CA THR A 95 44.43 -12.89 -28.00
C THR A 95 45.93 -12.87 -28.33
N ARG A 96 46.81 -12.88 -27.32
CA ARG A 96 48.26 -12.94 -27.50
C ARG A 96 48.70 -14.27 -28.11
N ASP A 97 48.14 -15.38 -27.67
CA ASP A 97 48.44 -16.71 -28.20
C ASP A 97 48.04 -16.81 -29.67
N VAL A 98 46.88 -16.21 -30.03
CA VAL A 98 46.45 -16.08 -31.43
C VAL A 98 47.44 -15.24 -32.24
N ALA A 99 47.88 -14.10 -31.73
CA ALA A 99 48.87 -13.25 -32.41
C ALA A 99 50.23 -13.96 -32.58
N ASN A 100 50.77 -14.56 -31.51
CA ASN A 100 52.03 -15.30 -31.54
C ASN A 100 51.98 -16.48 -32.51
N TYR A 101 50.85 -17.17 -32.60
CA TYR A 101 50.65 -18.25 -33.57
C TYR A 101 50.68 -17.74 -35.02
N MET A 102 50.06 -16.58 -35.29
CA MET A 102 50.10 -15.93 -36.59
C MET A 102 51.52 -15.48 -36.97
N ASP A 103 52.26 -14.87 -36.04
CA ASP A 103 53.65 -14.45 -36.24
C ASP A 103 54.59 -15.66 -36.45
N SER A 104 54.38 -16.75 -35.70
CA SER A 104 55.13 -18.01 -35.86
C SER A 104 54.90 -18.68 -37.21
N LYS A 105 53.69 -18.55 -37.78
CA LYS A 105 53.35 -19.03 -39.13
C LYS A 105 53.92 -18.16 -40.24
N LEU A 106 54.08 -16.86 -40.01
CA LEU A 106 54.73 -15.92 -40.94
C LEU A 106 56.26 -16.08 -40.93
N SER A 107 56.84 -16.46 -39.78
CA SER A 107 58.28 -16.69 -39.61
C SER A 107 58.78 -18.03 -40.16
N SER A 108 57.92 -19.04 -40.34
CA SER A 108 58.33 -20.35 -40.87
C SER A 108 58.31 -20.40 -42.40
N VAL A 109 59.30 -19.75 -43.03
CA VAL A 109 59.83 -19.93 -44.41
C VAL A 109 58.86 -19.75 -45.62
N PRO A 110 59.28 -19.02 -46.67
CA PRO A 110 58.57 -18.95 -47.96
C PRO A 110 58.70 -20.29 -48.71
N GLY A 111 57.69 -21.15 -48.63
CA GLY A 111 57.70 -22.39 -49.39
C GLY A 111 56.67 -23.41 -48.93
N HIS A 112 55.53 -23.42 -49.63
CA HIS A 112 54.64 -24.58 -49.79
C HIS A 112 53.71 -24.92 -48.59
N SER A 113 52.59 -24.22 -48.56
CA SER A 113 51.24 -24.80 -48.57
C SER A 113 50.93 -25.97 -47.62
N LYS A 114 50.92 -25.74 -46.31
CA LYS A 114 50.03 -26.47 -45.37
C LYS A 114 49.18 -25.48 -44.56
N ALA A 115 48.35 -24.73 -45.28
CA ALA A 115 47.44 -23.72 -44.76
C ALA A 115 46.11 -24.20 -44.10
N PRO A 116 45.52 -25.39 -44.38
CA PRO A 116 44.15 -25.68 -43.90
C PRO A 116 44.04 -26.09 -42.42
N ALA A 117 44.94 -26.95 -41.92
CA ALA A 117 44.81 -27.56 -40.59
C ALA A 117 45.00 -26.55 -39.44
N GLY A 118 45.92 -25.60 -39.63
CA GLY A 118 46.18 -24.53 -38.66
C GLY A 118 45.06 -23.50 -38.60
N GLN A 119 44.46 -23.18 -39.74
CA GLN A 119 43.32 -22.26 -39.82
C GLN A 119 42.05 -22.89 -39.21
N ALA A 120 41.86 -24.20 -39.39
CA ALA A 120 40.78 -24.95 -38.75
C ALA A 120 40.93 -25.01 -37.22
N ALA A 121 42.14 -25.27 -36.70
CA ALA A 121 42.39 -25.27 -35.27
C ALA A 121 42.16 -23.89 -34.62
N MET A 122 42.57 -22.82 -35.30
CA MET A 122 42.33 -21.43 -34.88
C MET A 122 40.83 -21.11 -34.85
N LYS A 123 40.13 -21.41 -35.94
CA LYS A 123 38.67 -21.23 -36.03
C LYS A 123 37.97 -21.98 -34.90
N ASN A 124 38.33 -23.24 -34.65
CA ASN A 124 37.75 -24.05 -33.58
C ASN A 124 38.05 -23.50 -32.17
N PHE A 125 39.18 -22.81 -31.97
CA PHE A 125 39.51 -22.16 -30.70
C PHE A 125 38.67 -20.90 -30.48
N VAL A 126 38.60 -20.02 -31.48
CA VAL A 126 37.76 -18.81 -31.44
C VAL A 126 36.29 -19.17 -31.28
N ASP A 127 35.81 -20.19 -32.00
CA ASP A 127 34.42 -20.68 -31.91
C ASP A 127 34.09 -21.29 -30.54
N ARG A 128 35.07 -21.88 -29.84
CA ARG A 128 34.89 -22.34 -28.46
C ARG A 128 34.81 -21.16 -27.50
N MET A 129 35.73 -20.22 -27.61
CA MET A 129 35.76 -19.03 -26.75
C MET A 129 34.49 -18.18 -26.91
N LEU A 130 34.02 -17.97 -28.13
CA LEU A 130 32.78 -17.24 -28.39
C LEU A 130 31.57 -17.95 -27.78
N ARG A 131 31.50 -19.28 -27.88
CA ARG A 131 30.43 -20.07 -27.24
C ARG A 131 30.48 -19.96 -25.71
N ASP A 132 31.65 -20.04 -25.10
CA ASP A 132 31.81 -19.92 -23.65
C ASP A 132 31.41 -18.52 -23.16
N ILE A 133 31.82 -17.47 -23.89
CA ILE A 133 31.43 -16.09 -23.60
C ILE A 133 29.90 -15.95 -23.69
N GLN A 134 29.30 -16.40 -24.79
CA GLN A 134 27.84 -16.34 -24.98
C GLN A 134 27.09 -17.13 -23.90
N ALA A 135 27.57 -18.32 -23.52
CA ALA A 135 26.95 -19.12 -22.47
C ALA A 135 27.06 -18.43 -21.10
N SER A 136 28.21 -17.82 -20.79
CA SER A 136 28.39 -17.08 -19.53
C SER A 136 27.48 -15.87 -19.42
N TYR A 137 27.29 -15.12 -20.51
CA TYR A 137 26.36 -13.98 -20.54
C TYR A 137 24.91 -14.45 -20.38
N LYS A 138 24.50 -15.50 -21.09
CA LYS A 138 23.16 -16.09 -20.93
C LYS A 138 22.89 -16.55 -19.50
N ALA A 139 23.85 -17.25 -18.88
CA ALA A 139 23.71 -17.70 -17.49
C ALA A 139 23.58 -16.53 -16.51
N ARG A 140 24.37 -15.47 -16.69
CA ARG A 140 24.28 -14.25 -15.87
C ARG A 140 22.95 -13.52 -16.07
N GLU A 141 22.50 -13.39 -17.31
CA GLU A 141 21.21 -12.78 -17.64
C GLU A 141 20.05 -13.55 -17.00
N GLU A 142 20.07 -14.88 -17.08
CA GLU A 142 19.09 -15.74 -16.41
C GLU A 142 19.12 -15.56 -14.88
N GLN A 143 20.30 -15.47 -14.28
CA GLN A 143 20.44 -15.23 -12.85
C GLN A 143 19.84 -13.88 -12.45
N LEU A 144 20.13 -12.82 -13.20
CA LEU A 144 19.56 -11.49 -12.95
C LEU A 144 18.05 -11.47 -13.15
N ALA A 145 17.54 -12.12 -14.20
CA ALA A 145 16.11 -12.25 -14.44
C ALA A 145 15.41 -13.04 -13.31
N ARG A 146 16.03 -14.13 -12.80
CA ARG A 146 15.52 -14.88 -11.65
C ARG A 146 15.51 -14.02 -10.38
N ALA A 147 16.57 -13.27 -10.10
CA ALA A 147 16.64 -12.37 -8.96
C ALA A 147 15.58 -11.26 -9.04
N ALA A 148 15.45 -10.60 -10.19
CA ALA A 148 14.44 -9.56 -10.42
C ALA A 148 13.00 -10.09 -10.23
N ARG A 149 12.70 -11.28 -10.77
CA ARG A 149 11.42 -11.96 -10.53
C ARG A 149 11.21 -12.28 -9.05
N GLY A 150 12.26 -12.71 -8.34
CA GLY A 150 12.23 -12.98 -6.90
C GLY A 150 11.92 -11.72 -6.08
N TYR A 151 12.60 -10.60 -6.35
CA TYR A 151 12.33 -9.33 -5.69
C TYR A 151 10.91 -8.83 -5.96
N LYS A 152 10.47 -8.88 -7.23
CA LYS A 152 9.09 -8.52 -7.60
C LYS A 152 8.05 -9.35 -6.83
N LYS A 153 8.30 -10.65 -6.65
CA LYS A 153 7.43 -11.52 -5.85
C LYS A 153 7.40 -11.10 -4.39
N ARG A 154 8.57 -10.93 -3.76
CA ARG A 154 8.67 -10.49 -2.35
C ARG A 154 8.00 -9.13 -2.11
N LEU A 155 8.13 -8.20 -3.05
CA LEU A 155 7.54 -6.88 -2.97
C LEU A 155 6.00 -6.94 -3.05
N LYS A 156 5.45 -7.81 -3.92
CA LYS A 156 4.02 -8.12 -3.94
C LYS A 156 3.53 -8.77 -2.64
N ASP A 157 4.31 -9.71 -2.09
CA ASP A 157 3.95 -10.37 -0.83
C ASP A 157 3.98 -9.38 0.36
N LEU A 158 4.92 -8.43 0.36
CA LEU A 158 4.98 -7.34 1.34
C LEU A 158 3.77 -6.41 1.22
N ALA A 159 3.41 -6.01 -0.01
CA ALA A 159 2.24 -5.17 -0.26
C ALA A 159 0.93 -5.84 0.24
N LYS A 160 0.78 -7.15 0.03
CA LYS A 160 -0.36 -7.91 0.59
C LYS A 160 -0.38 -7.93 2.12
N LYS A 161 0.78 -8.13 2.75
CA LYS A 161 0.89 -8.08 4.22
C LYS A 161 0.54 -6.70 4.76
N HIS A 162 0.97 -5.65 4.07
CA HIS A 162 0.63 -4.26 4.39
C HIS A 162 -0.88 -4.01 4.30
N GLU A 163 -1.53 -4.47 3.23
CA GLU A 163 -2.99 -4.38 3.09
C GLU A 163 -3.72 -5.11 4.23
N ASN A 164 -3.33 -6.35 4.54
CA ASN A 164 -3.90 -7.09 5.66
C ASN A 164 -3.71 -6.38 7.01
N LEU A 165 -2.54 -5.77 7.22
CA LEU A 165 -2.25 -5.00 8.43
C LEU A 165 -3.13 -3.75 8.51
N LEU A 166 -3.34 -3.05 7.40
CA LEU A 166 -4.25 -1.90 7.34
C LEU A 166 -5.69 -2.30 7.66
N ILE A 167 -6.16 -3.44 7.17
CA ILE A 167 -7.49 -3.96 7.50
C ILE A 167 -7.60 -4.24 9.01
N ALA A 168 -6.60 -4.92 9.58
CA ALA A 168 -6.58 -5.23 11.01
C ALA A 168 -6.51 -3.94 11.87
N TYR A 169 -5.69 -2.98 11.46
CA TYR A 169 -5.58 -1.68 12.11
C TYR A 169 -6.89 -0.91 12.05
N GLY A 170 -7.55 -0.86 10.89
CA GLY A 170 -8.85 -0.21 10.74
C GLY A 170 -9.92 -0.83 11.64
N LEU A 171 -9.97 -2.17 11.71
CA LEU A 171 -10.87 -2.89 12.62
C LEU A 171 -10.59 -2.53 14.09
N GLN A 172 -9.32 -2.50 14.48
CA GLN A 172 -8.93 -2.14 15.85
C GLN A 172 -9.33 -0.69 16.18
N ARG A 173 -9.17 0.24 15.25
CA ARG A 173 -9.62 1.64 15.43
C ARG A 173 -11.12 1.75 15.62
N GLU A 174 -11.90 0.99 14.86
CA GLU A 174 -13.36 0.95 14.99
C GLU A 174 -13.77 0.36 16.35
N GLN A 175 -13.08 -0.68 16.82
CA GLN A 175 -13.29 -1.25 18.15
C GLN A 175 -12.97 -0.25 19.26
N ILE A 176 -11.84 0.46 19.17
CA ILE A 176 -11.48 1.50 20.15
C ILE A 176 -12.51 2.64 20.15
N ARG A 177 -13.03 3.02 18.98
CA ARG A 177 -14.06 4.06 18.86
C ARG A 177 -15.42 3.63 19.40
N SER A 178 -15.75 2.34 19.33
CA SER A 178 -17.02 1.81 19.85
C SER A 178 -16.97 1.52 21.35
N LEU A 179 -15.80 1.12 21.90
CA LEU A 179 -15.60 0.91 23.34
C LEU A 179 -15.20 2.18 24.11
N GLY A 180 -14.49 3.11 23.48
CA GLY A 180 -14.04 4.36 24.08
C GLY A 180 -14.97 5.52 23.73
N GLY A 181 -15.34 6.34 24.71
CA GLY A 181 -16.08 7.58 24.46
C GLY A 181 -15.32 8.54 23.53
N SER A 182 -15.94 9.65 23.10
CA SER A 182 -15.44 10.51 22.00
C SER A 182 -14.05 11.14 22.19
N ALA A 183 -13.38 10.88 23.31
CA ALA A 183 -12.01 11.30 23.63
C ALA A 183 -10.94 10.21 23.38
N ALA A 184 -11.32 8.99 22.96
CA ALA A 184 -10.37 7.92 22.71
C ALA A 184 -9.51 8.18 21.46
N ASP A 185 -8.20 8.37 21.65
CA ASP A 185 -7.24 8.52 20.56
C ASP A 185 -7.13 7.20 19.78
N CYS A 186 -7.69 7.18 18.57
CA CYS A 186 -7.66 6.04 17.67
C CYS A 186 -6.37 6.00 16.81
N GLY A 187 -5.40 6.87 17.07
CA GLY A 187 -4.16 6.98 16.30
C GLY A 187 -4.34 7.55 14.88
N PRO A 188 -3.26 7.58 14.08
CA PRO A 188 -3.24 8.17 12.74
C PRO A 188 -4.26 7.55 11.79
N ALA A 189 -4.77 8.34 10.84
CA ALA A 189 -5.68 7.82 9.82
C ALA A 189 -4.96 6.86 8.85
N GLU A 190 -5.67 5.83 8.38
CA GLU A 190 -5.15 4.82 7.44
C GLU A 190 -4.56 5.41 6.15
N LEU A 191 -5.05 6.59 5.76
CA LEU A 191 -4.58 7.33 4.58
C LEU A 191 -3.08 7.68 4.65
N HIS A 192 -2.54 7.85 5.88
CA HIS A 192 -1.12 8.13 6.10
C HIS A 192 -0.20 6.95 5.78
N PHE A 193 -0.76 5.75 5.62
CA PHE A 193 -0.01 4.52 5.34
C PHE A 193 -0.22 4.02 3.91
N SER A 194 -0.75 4.84 3.01
CA SER A 194 -0.99 4.45 1.62
C SER A 194 0.32 4.22 0.85
N ILE A 195 0.42 3.09 0.14
CA ILE A 195 1.55 2.81 -0.76
C ILE A 195 1.34 3.64 -2.03
N THR A 196 2.22 4.58 -2.32
CA THR A 196 2.12 5.45 -3.52
C THR A 196 2.70 4.80 -4.78
N ASP A 197 3.43 3.68 -4.65
CA ASP A 197 4.13 3.05 -5.77
C ASP A 197 3.15 2.41 -6.78
N PRO A 198 3.07 2.92 -8.03
CA PRO A 198 2.13 2.45 -9.04
C PRO A 198 2.40 1.00 -9.49
N GLU A 199 3.61 0.47 -9.33
CA GLU A 199 3.91 -0.93 -9.70
C GLU A 199 3.36 -1.95 -8.70
N LEU A 200 3.06 -1.49 -7.48
CA LEU A 200 2.57 -2.32 -6.37
C LEU A 200 1.05 -2.21 -6.19
N LEU A 201 0.47 -1.11 -6.61
CA LEU A 201 -0.97 -0.91 -6.58
C LEU A 201 -1.65 -1.73 -7.67
N THR A 202 -2.52 -2.65 -7.25
CA THR A 202 -3.52 -3.26 -8.13
C THR A 202 -4.47 -2.16 -8.65
N ASN A 203 -5.06 -2.35 -9.84
CA ASN A 203 -5.99 -1.38 -10.42
C ASN A 203 -7.11 -1.02 -9.44
N SER A 204 -7.64 -2.03 -8.73
CA SER A 204 -8.66 -1.84 -7.69
C SER A 204 -8.19 -0.97 -6.52
N SER A 205 -6.92 -1.05 -6.11
CA SER A 205 -6.37 -0.22 -5.03
C SER A 205 -6.18 1.25 -5.46
N ARG A 206 -5.86 1.48 -6.74
CA ARG A 206 -5.82 2.84 -7.32
C ARG A 206 -7.21 3.46 -7.40
N GLU A 207 -8.18 2.68 -7.87
CA GLU A 207 -9.57 3.11 -7.93
C GLU A 207 -10.13 3.40 -6.53
N LEU A 208 -9.86 2.53 -5.55
CA LEU A 208 -10.23 2.78 -4.15
C LEU A 208 -9.61 4.07 -3.60
N SER A 209 -8.34 4.34 -3.93
CA SER A 209 -7.66 5.57 -3.48
C SER A 209 -8.29 6.82 -4.12
N ARG A 210 -8.59 6.78 -5.42
CA ARG A 210 -9.32 7.84 -6.13
C ARG A 210 -10.72 8.07 -5.54
N LEU A 211 -11.46 7.00 -5.26
CA LEU A 211 -12.80 7.08 -4.68
C LEU A 211 -12.76 7.65 -3.25
N ARG A 212 -11.76 7.29 -2.45
CA ARG A 212 -11.55 7.88 -1.10
C ARG A 212 -11.26 9.37 -1.17
N GLU A 213 -10.43 9.83 -2.10
CA GLU A 213 -10.19 11.26 -2.31
C GLU A 213 -11.45 12.01 -2.75
N GLN A 214 -12.22 11.43 -3.68
CA GLN A 214 -13.49 12.00 -4.11
C GLN A 214 -14.49 12.09 -2.95
N LYS A 215 -14.60 11.04 -2.12
CA LYS A 215 -15.43 11.05 -0.91
C LYS A 215 -15.02 12.17 0.05
N ALA A 216 -13.73 12.29 0.36
CA ALA A 216 -13.23 13.34 1.26
C ALA A 216 -13.51 14.76 0.72
N LYS A 217 -13.39 14.97 -0.59
CA LYS A 217 -13.76 16.25 -1.24
C LYS A 217 -15.26 16.55 -1.10
N LEU A 218 -16.11 15.55 -1.35
CA LEU A 218 -17.56 15.69 -1.21
C LEU A 218 -17.97 15.94 0.24
N GLU A 219 -17.35 15.27 1.20
CA GLU A 219 -17.58 15.51 2.64
C GLU A 219 -17.21 16.94 3.04
N LEU A 220 -16.10 17.47 2.53
CA LEU A 220 -15.70 18.86 2.77
C LEU A 220 -16.71 19.86 2.18
N GLN A 221 -17.22 19.58 0.97
CA GLN A 221 -18.26 20.39 0.32
C GLN A 221 -19.58 20.35 1.10
N LEU A 222 -19.99 19.18 1.59
CA LEU A 222 -21.18 19.03 2.42
C LEU A 222 -21.05 19.80 3.74
N GLN A 223 -19.90 19.72 4.41
CA GLN A 223 -19.64 20.50 5.62
C GLN A 223 -19.66 22.01 5.37
N ALA A 224 -19.15 22.47 4.22
CA ALA A 224 -19.20 23.88 3.84
C ALA A 224 -20.65 24.34 3.59
N LEU A 225 -21.46 23.52 2.92
CA LEU A 225 -22.88 23.79 2.69
C LEU A 225 -23.69 23.79 3.99
N GLN A 226 -23.44 22.84 4.89
CA GLN A 226 -24.08 22.79 6.22
C GLN A 226 -23.74 24.02 7.07
N LYS A 227 -22.46 24.42 7.12
CA LYS A 227 -22.05 25.65 7.81
C LYS A 227 -22.67 26.90 7.18
N GLY A 228 -22.80 26.93 5.85
CA GLY A 228 -23.51 27.98 5.14
C GLY A 228 -25.00 28.05 5.50
N LEU A 229 -25.64 26.89 5.69
CA LEU A 229 -27.03 26.79 6.12
C LEU A 229 -27.21 27.22 7.59
N ASP A 230 -26.30 26.83 8.48
CA ASP A 230 -26.28 27.23 9.90
C ASP A 230 -26.07 28.74 10.06
N LEU A 231 -25.26 29.37 9.20
CA LEU A 231 -25.06 30.82 9.17
C LEU A 231 -26.28 31.60 8.63
N MET A 232 -27.16 30.94 7.86
CA MET A 232 -28.41 31.51 7.36
C MET A 232 -29.62 31.24 8.26
N SER A 233 -29.49 30.34 9.24
CA SER A 233 -30.55 29.93 10.16
C SER A 233 -30.31 30.46 11.58
N GLY A 234 -30.43 31.78 11.75
CA GLY A 234 -30.38 32.45 13.06
C GLY A 234 -31.71 32.39 13.83
N HIS A 235 -32.38 31.24 13.92
CA HIS A 235 -33.60 31.09 14.72
C HIS A 235 -33.68 29.73 15.44
N ASP A 236 -34.41 29.77 16.57
CA ASP A 236 -34.48 28.81 17.67
C ASP A 236 -34.54 27.30 17.30
N PRO A 237 -33.97 26.40 18.14
CA PRO A 237 -33.86 24.97 17.83
C PRO A 237 -35.18 24.18 17.90
N ASN A 238 -36.31 24.82 18.20
CA ASN A 238 -37.55 24.11 18.55
C ASN A 238 -38.65 24.14 17.47
N GLU A 239 -38.36 24.64 16.26
CA GLU A 239 -39.31 24.60 15.12
C GLU A 239 -38.88 23.68 13.96
N LEU A 240 -37.82 22.89 14.13
CA LEU A 240 -37.24 22.05 13.05
C LEU A 240 -38.01 20.76 12.73
N LEU A 241 -39.28 20.64 13.14
CA LEU A 241 -40.17 19.53 12.75
C LEU A 241 -41.39 20.04 11.97
N CYS A 242 -41.18 20.98 11.05
CA CYS A 242 -42.06 21.12 9.91
C CYS A 242 -41.31 20.61 8.67
N PRO A 243 -41.74 19.49 8.04
CA PRO A 243 -41.30 19.21 6.68
C PRO A 243 -41.68 20.42 5.87
N ARG A 244 -40.68 21.18 5.40
CA ARG A 244 -40.88 22.25 4.43
C ARG A 244 -41.49 21.54 3.22
N GLN A 245 -42.81 21.62 3.11
CA GLN A 245 -43.58 20.97 2.08
C GLN A 245 -42.99 21.49 0.76
N LEU A 246 -42.24 20.65 0.05
CA LEU A 246 -41.98 20.91 -1.36
C LEU A 246 -43.35 20.95 -2.01
N ASP A 247 -43.65 22.10 -2.59
CA ASP A 247 -44.84 22.40 -3.37
C ASP A 247 -45.08 21.25 -4.39
N GLU A 248 -46.34 20.92 -4.71
CA GLU A 248 -46.66 19.83 -5.66
C GLU A 248 -45.92 19.95 -6.99
N GLU A 249 -45.65 21.18 -7.45
CA GLU A 249 -44.79 21.46 -8.61
C GLU A 249 -43.35 20.92 -8.44
N GLY A 250 -42.73 21.07 -7.26
CA GLY A 250 -41.37 20.58 -7.00
C GLY A 250 -41.30 19.05 -6.97
N TRP A 251 -42.34 18.38 -6.46
CA TRP A 251 -42.45 16.93 -6.54
C TRP A 251 -42.76 16.45 -7.96
N ALA A 252 -43.50 17.23 -8.75
CA ALA A 252 -43.72 16.93 -10.17
C ALA A 252 -42.41 16.97 -10.96
N GLU A 253 -41.56 17.97 -10.73
CA GLU A 253 -40.26 18.11 -11.40
C GLU A 253 -39.29 16.97 -11.02
N VAL A 254 -39.26 16.56 -9.76
CA VAL A 254 -38.44 15.40 -9.33
C VAL A 254 -38.94 14.11 -9.97
N ARG A 255 -40.26 13.91 -10.07
CA ARG A 255 -40.84 12.74 -10.76
C ARG A 255 -40.51 12.77 -12.25
N GLU A 256 -40.60 13.93 -12.90
CA GLU A 256 -40.23 14.11 -14.31
C GLU A 256 -38.75 13.77 -14.54
N LYS A 257 -37.84 14.30 -13.71
CA LYS A 257 -36.41 14.00 -13.81
C LYS A 257 -36.08 12.53 -13.60
N LEU A 258 -36.79 11.86 -12.67
CA LEU A 258 -36.64 10.42 -12.46
C LEU A 258 -37.17 9.62 -13.65
N TRP A 259 -38.27 10.05 -14.27
CA TRP A 259 -38.79 9.44 -15.49
C TRP A 259 -37.86 9.63 -16.68
N GLU A 260 -37.34 10.84 -16.90
CA GLU A 260 -36.34 11.14 -17.92
C GLU A 260 -35.07 10.30 -17.73
N PHE A 261 -34.56 10.23 -16.50
CA PHE A 261 -33.39 9.42 -16.19
C PHE A 261 -33.65 7.93 -16.45
N THR A 262 -34.79 7.41 -16.01
CA THR A 262 -35.15 6.00 -16.21
C THR A 262 -35.32 5.68 -17.68
N LEU A 263 -35.96 6.56 -18.45
CA LEU A 263 -36.18 6.39 -19.88
C LEU A 263 -34.86 6.44 -20.66
N ASN A 264 -34.03 7.45 -20.42
CA ASN A 264 -32.74 7.59 -21.10
C ASN A 264 -31.80 6.42 -20.77
N THR A 265 -31.74 6.01 -19.50
CA THR A 265 -30.91 4.86 -19.10
C THR A 265 -31.41 3.56 -19.74
N GLN A 266 -32.73 3.40 -19.86
CA GLN A 266 -33.34 2.25 -20.54
C GLN A 266 -33.02 2.26 -22.05
N GLU A 267 -33.11 3.40 -22.72
CA GLU A 267 -32.77 3.54 -24.14
C GLU A 267 -31.30 3.24 -24.41
N ASP A 268 -30.38 3.76 -23.57
CA ASP A 268 -28.95 3.49 -23.68
C ASP A 268 -28.65 1.98 -23.54
N LEU A 269 -29.25 1.32 -22.55
CA LEU A 269 -29.10 -0.12 -22.34
C LEU A 269 -29.68 -0.94 -23.50
N GLU A 270 -30.80 -0.53 -24.07
CA GLU A 270 -31.37 -1.18 -25.25
C GLU A 270 -30.50 -0.99 -26.49
N GLN A 271 -29.89 0.18 -26.67
CA GLN A 271 -28.96 0.45 -27.76
C GLN A 271 -27.70 -0.40 -27.62
N GLU A 272 -27.12 -0.47 -26.42
CA GLU A 272 -25.96 -1.31 -26.14
C GLU A 272 -26.29 -2.80 -26.35
N ARG A 273 -27.46 -3.25 -25.89
CA ARG A 273 -27.95 -4.62 -26.15
C ARG A 273 -28.07 -4.91 -27.65
N ARG A 274 -28.61 -3.99 -28.46
CA ARG A 274 -28.70 -4.15 -29.92
C ARG A 274 -27.32 -4.26 -30.56
N GLN A 275 -26.38 -3.40 -30.16
CA GLN A 275 -25.00 -3.44 -30.67
C GLN A 275 -24.31 -4.77 -30.35
N LEU A 276 -24.43 -5.25 -29.11
CA LEU A 276 -23.87 -6.53 -28.69
C LEU A 276 -24.50 -7.70 -29.44
N LEU A 277 -25.82 -7.69 -29.67
CA LEU A 277 -26.48 -8.70 -30.47
C LEU A 277 -25.98 -8.72 -31.92
N THR A 278 -25.80 -7.55 -32.55
CA THR A 278 -25.22 -7.48 -33.90
C THR A 278 -23.79 -8.01 -33.93
N GLN A 279 -22.96 -7.65 -32.95
CA GLN A 279 -21.59 -8.18 -32.86
C GLN A 279 -21.56 -9.69 -32.65
N ALA A 280 -22.46 -10.23 -31.83
CA ALA A 280 -22.58 -11.66 -31.59
C ALA A 280 -22.96 -12.42 -32.88
N VAL A 281 -23.94 -11.91 -33.64
CA VAL A 281 -24.33 -12.52 -34.93
C VAL A 281 -23.17 -12.52 -35.93
N VAL A 282 -22.44 -11.41 -36.06
CA VAL A 282 -21.27 -11.34 -36.94
C VAL A 282 -20.18 -12.33 -36.51
N ALA A 283 -19.95 -12.47 -35.20
CA ALA A 283 -19.00 -13.44 -34.68
C ALA A 283 -19.45 -14.90 -34.93
N GLU A 284 -20.74 -15.19 -34.80
CA GLU A 284 -21.31 -16.51 -35.13
C GLU A 284 -21.19 -16.84 -36.63
N GLU A 285 -21.39 -15.86 -37.52
CA GLU A 285 -21.15 -16.00 -38.95
C GLU A 285 -19.68 -16.28 -39.25
N GLN A 286 -18.76 -15.51 -38.66
CA GLN A 286 -17.30 -15.73 -38.82
C GLN A 286 -16.87 -17.13 -38.34
N VAL A 287 -17.41 -17.60 -37.22
CA VAL A 287 -17.13 -18.95 -36.72
C VAL A 287 -17.69 -20.00 -37.68
N SER A 288 -18.88 -19.77 -38.23
CA SER A 288 -19.49 -20.68 -39.21
C SER A 288 -18.71 -20.74 -40.52
N GLU A 289 -18.19 -19.60 -41.00
CA GLU A 289 -17.29 -19.52 -42.16
C GLU A 289 -15.99 -20.30 -41.92
N LEU A 290 -15.33 -20.05 -40.78
CA LEU A 290 -14.10 -20.77 -40.41
C LEU A 290 -14.34 -22.27 -40.25
N GLN A 291 -15.49 -22.67 -39.71
CA GLN A 291 -15.88 -24.08 -39.61
C GLN A 291 -16.12 -24.69 -41.00
N GLY A 292 -16.74 -23.95 -41.92
CA GLY A 292 -16.92 -24.36 -43.31
C GLY A 292 -15.60 -24.53 -44.07
N ASP A 293 -14.64 -23.61 -43.86
CA ASP A 293 -13.29 -23.71 -44.43
C ASP A 293 -12.55 -24.94 -43.88
N ILE A 294 -12.66 -25.17 -42.57
CA ILE A 294 -12.13 -26.38 -41.91
C ILE A 294 -12.76 -27.63 -42.55
N ASP A 295 -14.07 -27.69 -42.68
CA ASP A 295 -14.77 -28.86 -43.21
C ASP A 295 -14.45 -29.09 -44.71
N GLN A 296 -14.25 -28.03 -45.51
CA GLN A 296 -13.86 -28.16 -46.92
C GLN A 296 -12.40 -28.57 -47.11
N HIS A 297 -11.49 -28.12 -46.25
CA HIS A 297 -10.04 -28.32 -46.41
C HIS A 297 -9.44 -29.45 -45.57
N LEU A 298 -10.11 -29.87 -44.49
CA LEU A 298 -9.61 -30.89 -43.56
C LEU A 298 -10.40 -32.20 -43.60
N ALA A 299 -11.55 -32.28 -44.29
CA ALA A 299 -12.34 -33.51 -44.42
C ALA A 299 -12.07 -34.33 -45.71
N ARG A 300 -10.96 -34.11 -46.42
CA ARG A 300 -10.44 -35.03 -47.45
C ARG A 300 -9.34 -35.91 -46.88
#